data_AF-I4GTU7-F1
#
_entry.id   AF-I4GTU7-F1
#
_cell.length_a   1.000
_cell.length_b   1.000
_cell.length_c   1.000
_cell.angle_alpha   90.00
_cell.angle_beta   90.00
_cell.angle_gamma   90.00
#
_symmetry.space_group_name_H-M   'P 1'
#
loop_
_entity.id
_entity.type
_entity.pdbx_description
1 polymer ?
#
loop_
_entity_poly.entity_id
_entity_poly.type
_entity_poly.pdbx_seq_one_letter_code
_entity_poly.pdbx_strand_id
1 'polypeptide(L)' 'MRIQGSHHIYCQPDNPTRISVPIHGNQDLKIGLLKHFLKQAGLSEEDI' A
#
# COMPACT_ATOMS: atom_id res chain seq x y z
N MET A 1 -5.37 10.13 -4.02
CA MET A 1 -4.55 9.82 -2.83
C MET A 1 -4.90 10.81 -1.72
N ARG A 2 -4.99 10.36 -0.46
CA ARG A 2 -5.18 11.22 0.73
C ARG A 2 -4.08 10.91 1.75
N ILE A 3 -3.60 11.92 2.48
CA ILE A 3 -2.56 11.77 3.51
C ILE A 3 -3.13 12.15 4.87
N GLN A 4 -2.86 11.33 5.90
CA GLN A 4 -3.20 11.62 7.30
C GLN A 4 -2.02 11.24 8.19
N GLY A 5 -1.26 12.26 8.62
CA GLY A 5 0.00 12.02 9.34
C GLY A 5 0.96 11.21 8.47
N SER A 6 1.50 10.13 9.02
CA SER A 6 2.37 9.18 8.29
C SER A 6 1.61 8.20 7.40
N HIS A 7 0.28 8.20 7.37
CA HIS A 7 -0.49 7.25 6.56
C HIS A 7 -0.84 7.82 5.19
N HIS A 8 -0.44 7.09 4.15
CA HIS A 8 -0.80 7.34 2.76
C HIS A 8 -1.95 6.43 2.35
N ILE A 9 -3.07 7.03 1.98
CA ILE A 9 -4.29 6.31 1.61
C ILE A 9 -4.45 6.36 0.09
N TYR A 10 -4.37 5.18 -0.52
CA TYR A 10 -4.55 4.94 -1.94
C TYR A 10 -5.91 4.30 -2.22
N CYS A 11 -6.47 4.68 -3.36
CA CYS A 11 -7.73 4.15 -3.88
C CYS A 11 -7.57 4.06 -5.39
N GLN A 12 -8.05 2.98 -5.99
CA GLN A 12 -8.06 2.79 -7.44
C GLN A 12 -9.52 2.86 -7.92
N PRO A 13 -9.83 3.52 -9.05
CA PRO A 13 -11.21 3.63 -9.53
C PRO A 13 -11.89 2.26 -9.74
N ASP A 14 -11.16 1.32 -10.33
CA ASP A 14 -11.67 -0.01 -10.70
C ASP A 14 -11.50 -1.06 -9.58
N ASN A 15 -10.91 -0.69 -8.44
CA ASN A 15 -10.77 -1.55 -7.28
C ASN A 15 -11.27 -0.82 -6.03
N PRO A 16 -12.42 -1.24 -5.44
CA PRO A 16 -13.01 -0.55 -4.30
C PRO A 16 -12.15 -0.63 -3.02
N THR A 17 -11.10 -1.45 -3.03
CA THR A 17 -10.17 -1.58 -1.91
C THR A 17 -9.43 -0.27 -1.67
N ARG A 18 -9.53 0.23 -0.44
CA ARG A 18 -8.76 1.38 0.04
C ARG A 18 -7.58 0.88 0.86
N ILE A 19 -6.37 1.19 0.41
CA ILE A 19 -5.13 0.76 1.05
C ILE A 19 -4.52 1.93 1.81
N SER A 20 -4.27 1.75 3.12
CA SER A 20 -3.56 2.72 3.97
C SER A 20 -2.15 2.23 4.25
N VAL A 21 -1.15 2.84 3.61
CA VAL A 21 0.26 2.49 3.74
C VAL A 21 0.90 3.38 4.82
N PRO A 22 1.49 2.79 5.89
CA PRO A 22 2.25 3.55 6.88
C PRO A 22 3.61 3.94 6.32
N ILE A 23 4.01 5.19 6.53
CA ILE A 23 5.31 5.73 6.12
C ILE A 23 6.12 6.08 7.36
N HIS A 24 7.00 5.16 7.76
CA HIS A 24 7.87 5.35 8.91
C HIS A 24 9.29 5.68 8.46
N GLY A 25 9.64 6.98 8.45
CA GLY A 25 11.02 7.43 8.17
C GLY A 25 11.55 7.02 6.79
N ASN A 26 10.67 6.78 5.82
CA ASN A 26 11.01 6.27 4.48
C ASN A 26 11.83 4.97 4.50
N GLN A 27 11.63 4.14 5.53
CA GLN A 27 12.27 2.83 5.67
C GLN A 27 11.49 1.74 4.92
N ASP A 28 12.19 0.65 4.62
CA ASP A 28 11.61 -0.51 3.96
C ASP A 28 10.46 -1.12 4.75
N LEU A 29 9.41 -1.54 4.04
CA LEU A 29 8.33 -2.32 4.61
C LEU A 29 8.82 -3.74 4.90
N LYS A 30 8.38 -4.31 6.02
CA LYS A 30 8.58 -5.74 6.28
C LYS A 30 7.90 -6.56 5.18
N ILE A 31 8.53 -7.66 4.78
CA ILE A 31 8.08 -8.51 3.67
C ILE A 31 6.61 -8.96 3.79
N GLY A 32 6.13 -9.29 5.00
CA GLY A 32 4.74 -9.69 5.20
C GLY A 32 3.75 -8.56 4.94
N LEU A 33 4.12 -7.32 5.29
CA LEU A 33 3.30 -6.13 5.06
C LEU A 33 3.29 -5.76 3.56
N LEU A 34 4.44 -5.88 2.89
CA LEU A 34 4.52 -5.74 1.44
C LEU A 34 3.59 -6.73 0.73
N LYS A 35 3.74 -8.03 1.01
CA LYS A 35 2.90 -9.10 0.41
C LYS A 35 1.41 -8.89 0.68
N HIS A 36 1.07 -8.41 1.88
CA HIS A 36 -0.30 -8.08 2.23
C HIS A 36 -0.87 -6.97 1.34
N PHE A 37 -0.10 -5.90 1.10
CA PHE A 37 -0.54 -4.80 0.22
C PHE A 37 -0.61 -5.21 -1.25
N LEU A 38 0.36 -5.98 -1.76
CA LEU A 38 0.32 -6.49 -3.13
C LEU A 38 -0.93 -7.33 -3.37
N LYS A 39 -1.26 -8.24 -2.44
CA LYS A 39 -2.48 -9.04 -2.51
C LYS A 39 -3.75 -8.17 -2.53
N GLN A 40 -3.81 -7.12 -1.70
CA GLN A 40 -4.96 -6.20 -1.70
C GLN A 40 -5.06 -5.37 -2.99
N ALA A 41 -3.92 -5.00 -3.55
CA ALA A 41 -3.84 -4.26 -4.80
C ALA A 41 -4.08 -5.14 -6.03
N GLY A 42 -4.07 -6.47 -5.87
CA GLY A 42 -4.15 -7.41 -6.99
C GLY A 42 -2.86 -7.46 -7.82
N LEU A 43 -1.72 -7.14 -7.21
CA LEU A 43 -0.39 -7.07 -7.83
C LEU A 43 0.48 -8.26 -7.41
N SER A 44 1.49 -8.57 -8.21
CA SER A 44 2.57 -9.51 -7.91
C SER A 44 3.87 -8.76 -7.60
N GLU A 45 4.94 -9.49 -7.23
CA GLU A 45 6.28 -8.91 -7.04
C GLU A 45 6.90 -8.45 -8.37
N GLU A 46 6.39 -8.89 -9.52
CA GLU A 46 6.87 -8.53 -10.87
C GLU A 46 6.35 -7.16 -11.32
N ASP A 47 5.30 -6.64 -10.67
CA ASP A 47 4.69 -5.34 -10.95
C ASP A 47 5.42 -4.17 -10.27
N ILE A 48 6.46 -4.44 -9.49
CA ILE A 48 7.23 -3.46 -8.69
C ILE A 48 8.60 -3.23 -9.31
#